data_AF-A0A4Q2D7Q8-F1
#
_entry.id   AF-A0A4Q2D7Q8-F1
#
_cell.length_a   1.000
_cell.length_b   1.000
_cell.length_c   1.000
_cell.angle_alpha   90.00
_cell.angle_beta   90.00
_cell.angle_gamma   90.00
#
_symmetry.space_group_name_H-M   'P 1'
#
loop_
_entity.id
_entity.type
_entity.pdbx_description
1 polymer ?
#
loop_
_entity_poly.entity_id
_entity_poly.type
_entity_poly.pdbx_seq_one_letter_code
_entity_poly.pdbx_strand_id
1 'polypeptide(L)'
;MKELTLRRVESSAGYPIFSHFTARKPSDMGGFNIGGINSTGQIPSFPGNYGLVDRDTPADAFYKVSYTNPSQQLQLVFSDEFNTDGRTFYPGDDPYWEAVDLHYWATNNLEWYDPEAVVTRDGFLEVSLSRKDTHGLQYQGGMISTWNKFCFTGGLLEVSVTLPGANNVMGLWPAVWSMGNLGRAGYGASLEGMYVSWIADARLAWTLRAGGVAADDRVQISGRPVPQEPMYLIINLGMSENFGGVDFDHLTLPATMRVDWVRVYQPLREINVGCDPADFPTQAYINENIDAYTNPNLTTWTDDYGKSFPKNRFLGQC
;
A
#
# COMPACT_ATOMS: atom_id res chain seq x y z
N MET A 1 42.32 -10.17 30.55
CA MET A 1 41.96 -10.06 29.12
C MET A 1 40.47 -10.29 29.01
N LYS A 2 39.75 -9.37 28.35
CA LYS A 2 38.30 -9.48 28.10
C LYS A 2 38.10 -10.50 26.97
N GLU A 3 37.39 -11.59 27.23
CA GLU A 3 36.89 -12.48 26.18
C GLU A 3 35.38 -12.27 26.01
N LEU A 4 35.03 -11.96 24.75
CA LEU A 4 33.69 -11.70 24.25
C LEU A 4 32.88 -13.01 24.25
N THR A 5 31.77 -13.04 24.98
CA THR A 5 30.75 -14.09 24.80
C THR A 5 29.82 -13.67 23.66
N LEU A 6 29.98 -14.30 22.50
CA LEU A 6 29.07 -14.19 21.35
C LEU A 6 27.67 -14.67 21.76
N ARG A 7 26.69 -13.76 21.77
CA ARG A 7 25.27 -14.15 21.78
C ARG A 7 24.90 -14.59 20.36
N ARG A 8 24.53 -15.86 20.26
CA ARG A 8 23.96 -16.49 19.07
C ARG A 8 22.66 -15.76 18.71
N VAL A 9 22.62 -15.13 17.53
CA VAL A 9 21.38 -14.68 16.90
C VAL A 9 20.70 -15.94 16.37
N GLU A 10 19.66 -16.40 17.07
CA GLU A 10 18.84 -17.50 16.60
C GLU A 10 17.90 -17.00 15.50
N SER A 11 18.10 -17.59 14.32
CA SER A 11 17.30 -17.59 13.09
C SER A 11 15.80 -17.31 13.29
N SER A 12 15.30 -16.37 12.48
CA SER A 12 13.89 -15.98 12.29
C SER A 12 12.94 -17.07 11.77
N ALA A 13 13.36 -18.34 11.70
CA ALA A 13 12.52 -19.46 11.28
C ALA A 13 11.48 -19.89 12.34
N GLY A 14 11.63 -19.46 13.60
CA GLY A 14 10.71 -19.84 14.68
C GLY A 14 9.32 -19.20 14.58
N TYR A 15 9.23 -17.97 14.07
CA TYR A 15 7.99 -17.22 13.97
C TYR A 15 7.00 -17.78 12.92
N PRO A 16 7.40 -18.11 11.67
CA PRO A 16 6.48 -18.70 10.69
C PRO A 16 6.00 -20.10 11.06
N ILE A 17 6.82 -20.88 11.79
CA ILE A 17 6.40 -22.19 12.30
C ILE A 17 5.39 -22.02 13.44
N PHE A 18 5.66 -21.12 14.38
CA PHE A 18 4.73 -20.84 15.47
C PHE A 18 3.40 -20.30 14.93
N SER A 19 3.42 -19.34 14.00
CA SER A 19 2.21 -18.78 13.38
C SER A 19 1.41 -19.85 12.63
N HIS A 20 2.06 -20.77 11.91
CA HIS A 20 1.37 -21.88 11.23
C HIS A 20 0.61 -22.79 12.21
N PHE A 21 1.16 -23.05 13.40
CA PHE A 21 0.54 -23.94 14.40
C PHE A 21 -0.37 -23.21 15.41
N THR A 22 -0.29 -21.88 15.54
CA THR A 22 -1.16 -21.08 16.41
C THR A 22 -2.18 -20.22 15.66
N ALA A 23 -2.12 -20.17 14.33
CA ALA A 23 -3.09 -19.45 13.50
C ALA A 23 -4.51 -19.98 13.79
N ARG A 24 -5.33 -19.13 14.40
CA ARG A 24 -6.77 -19.35 14.39
C ARG A 24 -7.23 -19.16 12.96
N LYS A 25 -8.10 -20.05 12.47
CA LYS A 25 -8.87 -19.77 11.25
C LYS A 25 -9.49 -18.38 11.42
N PRO A 26 -9.27 -17.44 10.47
CA PRO A 26 -9.88 -16.12 10.54
C PRO A 26 -11.37 -16.28 10.79
N SER A 27 -11.90 -15.68 11.85
CA SER A 27 -13.33 -15.73 12.09
C SER A 27 -14.00 -14.73 11.17
N ASP A 28 -15.02 -15.18 10.44
CA ASP A 28 -15.94 -14.38 9.61
C ASP A 28 -16.78 -13.38 10.43
N MET A 29 -16.45 -13.20 11.72
CA MET A 29 -17.17 -12.44 12.72
C MET A 29 -16.58 -11.04 12.87
N GLY A 30 -16.98 -10.15 11.97
CA GLY A 30 -17.22 -8.73 12.29
C GLY A 30 -16.00 -7.85 12.56
N GLY A 31 -15.24 -7.55 11.50
CA GLY A 31 -14.22 -6.49 11.52
C GLY A 31 -14.02 -5.83 10.16
N PHE A 32 -15.10 -5.64 9.40
CA PHE A 32 -15.05 -4.89 8.14
C PHE A 32 -15.19 -3.39 8.43
N ASN A 33 -14.30 -2.57 7.85
CA ASN A 33 -14.10 -1.14 8.11
C ASN A 33 -13.59 -0.84 9.53
N ILE A 34 -12.42 -0.17 9.61
CA ILE A 34 -11.69 0.31 10.80
C ILE A 34 -12.21 -0.31 12.11
N GLY A 35 -11.83 -1.55 12.41
CA GLY A 35 -12.09 -2.15 13.72
C GLY A 35 -13.52 -2.36 14.17
N GLY A 36 -14.52 -2.24 13.30
CA GLY A 36 -15.93 -2.28 13.72
C GLY A 36 -16.53 -0.93 14.06
N ILE A 37 -16.14 0.15 13.38
CA ILE A 37 -16.90 1.42 13.43
C ILE A 37 -18.33 1.16 12.97
N ASN A 38 -19.30 1.46 13.83
CA ASN A 38 -20.67 1.67 13.36
C ASN A 38 -20.71 2.93 12.46
N SER A 39 -21.83 3.10 11.74
CA SER A 39 -22.11 4.20 10.80
C SER A 39 -22.09 5.63 11.39
N THR A 40 -21.56 5.82 12.61
CA THR A 40 -21.36 7.11 13.27
C THR A 40 -19.90 7.56 13.34
N GLY A 41 -18.95 6.78 12.80
CA GLY A 41 -17.54 7.18 12.72
C GLY A 41 -16.75 7.06 14.05
N GLN A 42 -17.27 6.31 15.03
CA GLN A 42 -16.59 6.05 16.30
C GLN A 42 -15.50 4.98 16.21
N ILE A 43 -14.23 5.41 16.16
CA ILE A 43 -13.04 4.55 16.07
C ILE A 43 -13.04 3.54 17.23
N PRO A 44 -13.05 2.22 16.94
CA PRO A 44 -12.94 1.18 17.94
C PRO A 44 -11.54 1.23 18.56
N SER A 45 -11.46 1.35 19.88
CA SER A 45 -10.19 1.28 20.60
C SER A 45 -9.72 -0.17 20.64
N PHE A 46 -8.82 -0.54 19.74
CA PHE A 46 -8.18 -1.86 19.79
C PHE A 46 -7.23 -1.95 20.99
N PRO A 47 -7.17 -3.10 21.69
CA PRO A 47 -6.07 -3.38 22.60
C PRO A 47 -4.76 -3.32 21.81
N GLY A 48 -3.85 -2.41 22.17
CA GLY A 48 -2.60 -2.21 21.44
C GLY A 48 -2.35 -0.80 20.90
N ASN A 49 -3.18 0.18 21.28
CA ASN A 49 -2.88 1.60 21.03
C ASN A 49 -3.02 2.07 19.56
N TYR A 50 -3.97 1.50 18.82
CA TYR A 50 -4.18 1.83 17.40
C TYR A 50 -5.34 2.82 17.23
N GLY A 51 -5.01 4.10 17.13
CA GLY A 51 -5.89 5.14 16.58
C GLY A 51 -5.48 5.48 15.15
N LEU A 52 -6.32 6.21 14.42
CA LEU A 52 -5.98 6.63 13.05
C LEU A 52 -4.72 7.52 13.00
N VAL A 53 -4.52 8.36 14.02
CA VAL A 53 -3.32 9.16 14.18
C VAL A 53 -2.44 8.48 15.22
N ASP A 54 -1.22 8.11 14.81
CA ASP A 54 -0.19 7.57 15.69
C ASP A 54 0.07 8.53 16.88
N ARG A 55 0.30 7.95 18.07
CA ARG A 55 0.57 8.72 19.28
C ARG A 55 1.95 9.38 19.28
N ASP A 56 2.88 8.81 18.53
CA ASP A 56 4.24 9.34 18.43
C ASP A 56 4.32 10.49 17.40
N THR A 57 3.23 10.75 16.68
CA THR A 57 3.13 11.90 15.76
C THR A 57 3.37 13.20 16.52
N PRO A 58 4.32 14.04 16.06
CA PRO A 58 4.61 15.29 16.73
C PRO A 58 3.46 16.28 16.56
N ALA A 59 3.18 17.07 17.61
CA ALA A 59 2.01 17.96 17.66
C ALA A 59 1.98 19.02 16.55
N ASP A 60 3.13 19.41 16.02
CA ASP A 60 3.26 20.34 14.90
C ASP A 60 2.84 19.73 13.55
N ALA A 61 2.77 18.41 13.44
CA ALA A 61 2.27 17.69 12.27
C ALA A 61 0.75 17.53 12.25
N PHE A 62 0.00 17.99 13.26
CA PHE A 62 -1.46 17.79 13.32
C PHE A 62 -2.22 18.67 12.32
N TYR A 63 -1.64 19.81 11.95
CA TYR A 63 -2.25 20.76 11.04
C TYR A 63 -1.22 21.25 10.04
N LYS A 64 -1.67 21.42 8.80
CA LYS A 64 -0.83 21.95 7.72
C LYS A 64 -1.62 22.90 6.86
N VAL A 65 -0.92 23.82 6.21
CA VAL A 65 -1.52 24.67 5.18
C VAL A 65 -1.41 23.96 3.84
N SER A 66 -2.48 23.96 3.05
CA SER A 66 -2.46 23.38 1.71
C SER A 66 -1.41 24.06 0.83
N TYR A 67 -0.60 23.27 0.12
CA TYR A 67 0.41 23.77 -0.80
C TYR A 67 -0.18 24.55 -1.99
N THR A 68 -1.43 24.28 -2.34
CA THR A 68 -2.11 24.89 -3.51
C THR A 68 -3.07 26.01 -3.12
N ASN A 69 -3.49 26.08 -1.86
CA ASN A 69 -4.36 27.12 -1.33
C ASN A 69 -3.94 27.52 0.10
N PRO A 70 -3.14 28.59 0.27
CA PRO A 70 -2.65 29.02 1.58
C PRO A 70 -3.75 29.37 2.60
N SER A 71 -4.98 29.63 2.15
CA SER A 71 -6.13 29.91 3.03
C SER A 71 -6.84 28.64 3.51
N GLN A 72 -6.49 27.47 2.98
CA GLN A 72 -7.07 26.18 3.34
C GLN A 72 -6.16 25.47 4.34
N GLN A 73 -6.70 25.25 5.54
CA GLN A 73 -6.06 24.43 6.56
C GLN A 73 -6.46 22.96 6.37
N LEU A 74 -5.46 22.09 6.42
CA LEU A 74 -5.57 20.65 6.41
C LEU A 74 -5.34 20.13 7.83
N GLN A 75 -6.11 19.12 8.22
CA GLN A 75 -5.98 18.38 9.46
C GLN A 75 -5.40 17.01 9.14
N LEU A 76 -4.49 16.52 9.99
CA LEU A 76 -4.01 15.15 9.93
C LEU A 76 -5.15 14.18 10.29
N VAL A 77 -5.43 13.24 9.38
CA VAL A 77 -6.52 12.25 9.53
C VAL A 77 -6.01 10.83 9.68
N PHE A 78 -4.79 10.56 9.24
CA PHE A 78 -4.11 9.29 9.47
C PHE A 78 -2.60 9.50 9.55
N SER A 79 -1.93 8.75 10.42
CA SER A 79 -0.48 8.65 10.43
C SER A 79 0.01 7.33 10.99
N ASP A 80 1.20 6.94 10.54
CA ASP A 80 1.99 5.87 11.14
C ASP A 80 3.45 6.34 11.14
N GLU A 81 4.05 6.39 12.33
CA GLU A 81 5.44 6.85 12.52
C GLU A 81 6.40 5.66 12.66
N PHE A 82 5.91 4.42 12.59
CA PHE A 82 6.71 3.19 12.59
C PHE A 82 7.72 3.04 13.76
N ASN A 83 7.54 3.80 14.84
CA ASN A 83 8.45 3.86 15.99
C ASN A 83 8.45 2.60 16.87
N THR A 84 7.42 1.76 16.77
CA THR A 84 7.36 0.48 17.48
C THR A 84 8.18 -0.56 16.73
N ASP A 85 9.32 -0.94 17.29
CA ASP A 85 10.26 -1.92 16.74
C ASP A 85 9.67 -3.35 16.67
N GLY A 86 10.02 -4.09 15.61
CA GLY A 86 9.66 -5.50 15.47
C GLY A 86 8.20 -5.78 15.10
N ARG A 87 7.45 -4.78 14.59
CA ARG A 87 6.13 -5.03 13.99
C ARG A 87 6.30 -5.95 12.79
N THR A 88 5.40 -6.92 12.72
CA THR A 88 5.21 -7.79 11.56
C THR A 88 3.93 -7.37 10.85
N PHE A 89 3.86 -7.70 9.56
CA PHE A 89 2.74 -7.32 8.72
C PHE A 89 2.13 -8.52 8.01
N TYR A 90 2.24 -9.71 8.60
CA TYR A 90 1.48 -10.87 8.13
C TYR A 90 -0.03 -10.59 8.22
N PRO A 91 -0.86 -11.33 7.46
CA PRO A 91 -2.30 -11.16 7.51
C PRO A 91 -2.86 -11.20 8.93
N GLY A 92 -3.48 -10.10 9.35
CA GLY A 92 -4.08 -9.92 10.67
C GLY A 92 -3.15 -9.42 11.79
N ASP A 93 -1.84 -9.28 11.56
CA ASP A 93 -0.90 -8.80 12.60
C ASP A 93 -1.01 -7.28 12.86
N ASP A 94 -1.40 -6.51 11.83
CA ASP A 94 -1.54 -5.05 11.91
C ASP A 94 -2.96 -4.61 11.47
N PRO A 95 -3.58 -3.63 12.17
CA PRO A 95 -4.94 -3.19 11.89
C PRO A 95 -5.08 -2.35 10.62
N TYR A 96 -4.00 -1.72 10.15
CA TYR A 96 -4.03 -0.82 8.99
C TYR A 96 -3.24 -1.36 7.81
N TRP A 97 -2.14 -2.04 8.08
CA TRP A 97 -1.23 -2.54 7.05
C TRP A 97 -1.30 -4.05 6.90
N GLU A 98 -1.00 -4.55 5.72
CA GLU A 98 -0.85 -5.98 5.43
C GLU A 98 0.13 -6.18 4.29
N ALA A 99 1.14 -7.02 4.52
CA ALA A 99 2.12 -7.41 3.52
C ALA A 99 1.59 -8.58 2.70
N VAL A 100 1.89 -8.56 1.40
CA VAL A 100 1.42 -9.58 0.46
C VAL A 100 2.43 -10.72 0.35
N ASP A 101 1.90 -11.91 0.06
CA ASP A 101 2.65 -13.12 -0.25
C ASP A 101 2.28 -13.56 -1.68
N LEU A 102 2.98 -13.01 -2.69
CA LEU A 102 2.66 -13.25 -4.10
C LEU A 102 3.82 -12.93 -5.06
N HIS A 103 3.77 -13.52 -6.26
CA HIS A 103 4.56 -13.08 -7.41
C HIS A 103 3.80 -11.99 -8.18
N TYR A 104 4.40 -10.80 -8.27
CA TYR A 104 3.80 -9.67 -8.97
C TYR A 104 4.07 -9.74 -10.48
N TRP A 105 3.37 -10.64 -11.16
CA TRP A 105 3.57 -10.96 -12.58
C TRP A 105 3.25 -9.80 -13.52
N ALA A 106 2.36 -8.87 -13.13
CA ALA A 106 1.86 -7.79 -13.99
C ALA A 106 2.98 -6.91 -14.58
N THR A 107 4.11 -6.85 -13.89
CA THR A 107 5.30 -6.11 -14.32
C THR A 107 6.51 -7.01 -14.52
N ASN A 108 6.33 -8.33 -14.63
CA ASN A 108 7.41 -9.29 -14.78
C ASN A 108 8.49 -9.14 -13.69
N ASN A 109 8.05 -9.06 -12.43
CA ASN A 109 8.95 -8.91 -11.30
C ASN A 109 9.86 -10.12 -11.16
N LEU A 110 11.12 -9.88 -10.81
CA LEU A 110 12.12 -10.93 -10.64
C LEU A 110 12.06 -11.56 -9.24
N GLU A 111 11.41 -10.88 -8.30
CA GLU A 111 11.24 -11.29 -6.92
C GLU A 111 9.84 -11.84 -6.61
N TRP A 112 9.80 -12.69 -5.58
CA TRP A 112 8.58 -12.98 -4.84
C TRP A 112 8.41 -11.94 -3.73
N TYR A 113 7.23 -11.34 -3.59
CA TYR A 113 6.92 -10.52 -2.43
C TYR A 113 6.55 -11.41 -1.25
N ASP A 114 7.25 -11.25 -0.13
CA ASP A 114 7.05 -12.04 1.08
C ASP A 114 6.93 -11.11 2.30
N PRO A 115 5.97 -11.34 3.22
CA PRO A 115 5.83 -10.55 4.44
C PRO A 115 7.11 -10.50 5.30
N GLU A 116 7.97 -11.52 5.24
CA GLU A 116 9.26 -11.54 5.96
C GLU A 116 10.17 -10.36 5.55
N ALA A 117 10.01 -9.83 4.34
CA ALA A 117 10.81 -8.72 3.85
C ALA A 117 10.35 -7.34 4.36
N VAL A 118 9.27 -7.28 5.15
CA VAL A 118 8.66 -6.05 5.66
C VAL A 118 8.55 -6.11 7.18
N VAL A 119 9.31 -5.26 7.87
CA VAL A 119 9.32 -5.17 9.33
C VAL A 119 9.55 -3.72 9.76
N THR A 120 9.24 -3.37 11.01
CA THR A 120 9.77 -2.14 11.59
C THR A 120 11.08 -2.39 12.32
N ARG A 121 12.06 -1.52 12.07
CA ARG A 121 13.34 -1.53 12.78
C ARG A 121 13.87 -0.10 12.99
N ASP A 122 14.39 0.19 14.18
CA ASP A 122 15.10 1.43 14.51
C ASP A 122 14.29 2.71 14.21
N GLY A 123 12.96 2.65 14.37
CA GLY A 123 12.06 3.77 14.10
C GLY A 123 11.65 3.93 12.63
N PHE A 124 11.91 2.93 11.79
CA PHE A 124 11.52 2.94 10.38
C PHE A 124 10.73 1.68 10.02
N LEU A 125 9.81 1.78 9.08
CA LEU A 125 9.39 0.64 8.26
C LEU A 125 10.53 0.32 7.28
N GLU A 126 11.11 -0.87 7.41
CA GLU A 126 12.10 -1.40 6.49
C GLU A 126 11.42 -2.34 5.47
N VAL A 127 11.50 -1.99 4.20
CA VAL A 127 11.08 -2.83 3.07
C VAL A 127 12.34 -3.25 2.32
N SER A 128 12.62 -4.55 2.33
CA SER A 128 13.87 -5.10 1.81
C SER A 128 13.70 -5.87 0.50
N LEU A 129 14.75 -5.88 -0.31
CA LEU A 129 14.92 -6.73 -1.47
C LEU A 129 16.26 -7.46 -1.33
N SER A 130 16.26 -8.78 -1.47
CA SER A 130 17.44 -9.61 -1.25
C SER A 130 17.53 -10.75 -2.26
N ARG A 131 18.76 -11.25 -2.48
CA ARG A 131 18.98 -12.51 -3.21
C ARG A 131 18.68 -13.66 -2.26
N LYS A 132 17.54 -14.31 -2.46
CA LYS A 132 17.06 -15.44 -1.66
C LYS A 132 16.21 -16.31 -2.56
N ASP A 133 16.67 -17.55 -2.76
CA ASP A 133 15.94 -18.52 -3.57
C ASP A 133 14.65 -18.90 -2.82
N THR A 134 13.50 -18.54 -3.39
CA THR A 134 12.18 -18.77 -2.79
C THR A 134 11.12 -18.88 -3.89
N HIS A 135 10.14 -19.77 -3.70
CA HIS A 135 9.02 -19.96 -4.64
C HIS A 135 9.43 -20.14 -6.13
N GLY A 136 10.63 -20.68 -6.40
CA GLY A 136 11.16 -20.85 -7.76
C GLY A 136 11.77 -19.60 -8.39
N LEU A 137 11.87 -18.49 -7.64
CA LEU A 137 12.54 -17.25 -8.00
C LEU A 137 13.83 -17.08 -7.18
N GLN A 138 14.71 -16.18 -7.64
CA GLN A 138 16.04 -15.96 -7.04
C GLN A 138 16.10 -14.78 -6.07
N TYR A 139 15.01 -14.03 -5.98
CA TYR A 139 14.93 -12.81 -5.20
C TYR A 139 13.67 -12.79 -4.35
N GLN A 140 13.77 -12.16 -3.18
CA GLN A 140 12.65 -11.89 -2.28
C GLN A 140 12.58 -10.38 -2.04
N GLY A 141 11.41 -9.79 -2.22
CA GLY A 141 11.11 -8.38 -1.96
C GLY A 141 9.98 -8.21 -0.96
N GLY A 142 9.65 -6.95 -0.64
CA GLY A 142 8.52 -6.60 0.22
C GLY A 142 7.51 -5.70 -0.47
N MET A 143 6.22 -5.99 -0.28
CA MET A 143 5.10 -5.13 -0.65
C MET A 143 4.07 -5.16 0.47
N ILE A 144 3.65 -3.97 0.92
CA ILE A 144 2.67 -3.77 1.99
C ILE A 144 1.60 -2.78 1.55
N SER A 145 0.36 -2.99 1.97
CA SER A 145 -0.76 -2.14 1.59
C SER A 145 -1.74 -1.91 2.73
N THR A 146 -2.56 -0.86 2.59
CA THR A 146 -3.72 -0.62 3.48
C THR A 146 -5.04 -1.08 2.88
N TRP A 147 -4.99 -1.94 1.85
CA TRP A 147 -6.17 -2.36 1.08
C TRP A 147 -7.29 -2.85 1.99
N ASN A 148 -8.48 -2.28 1.83
CA ASN A 148 -9.67 -2.56 2.62
C ASN A 148 -9.52 -2.43 4.16
N LYS A 149 -8.44 -1.83 4.64
CA LYS A 149 -8.17 -1.56 6.07
C LYS A 149 -8.22 -0.06 6.37
N PHE A 150 -7.40 0.72 5.67
CA PHE A 150 -7.43 2.16 5.68
C PHE A 150 -7.52 2.68 4.24
N CYS A 151 -8.56 3.48 4.00
CA CYS A 151 -8.75 4.19 2.75
C CYS A 151 -9.08 5.66 3.00
N PHE A 152 -8.77 6.51 2.02
CA PHE A 152 -9.01 7.94 2.07
C PHE A 152 -9.48 8.43 0.69
N THR A 153 -10.31 9.48 0.68
CA THR A 153 -10.76 10.12 -0.56
C THR A 153 -10.25 11.56 -0.60
N GLY A 154 -9.31 11.83 -1.51
CA GLY A 154 -8.69 13.15 -1.62
C GLY A 154 -7.88 13.56 -0.39
N GLY A 155 -7.34 14.77 -0.43
CA GLY A 155 -6.42 15.29 0.58
C GLY A 155 -4.97 15.31 0.12
N LEU A 156 -4.07 15.29 1.08
CA LEU A 156 -2.62 15.33 0.89
C LEU A 156 -2.01 14.10 1.56
N LEU A 157 -1.36 13.25 0.77
CA LEU A 157 -0.50 12.16 1.24
C LEU A 157 0.94 12.67 1.29
N GLU A 158 1.58 12.56 2.45
CA GLU A 158 3.01 12.82 2.62
C GLU A 158 3.67 11.57 3.20
N VAL A 159 4.85 11.24 2.70
CA VAL A 159 5.64 10.10 3.17
C VAL A 159 7.11 10.49 3.21
N SER A 160 7.78 10.21 4.32
CA SER A 160 9.23 10.40 4.46
C SER A 160 9.94 9.09 4.17
N VAL A 161 10.72 9.06 3.09
CA VAL A 161 11.33 7.83 2.55
C VAL A 161 12.82 8.04 2.32
N THR A 162 13.62 7.07 2.73
CA THR A 162 15.00 6.88 2.27
C THR A 162 15.01 5.79 1.20
N LEU A 163 15.39 6.16 -0.03
CA LEU A 163 15.46 5.25 -1.15
C LEU A 163 16.64 4.26 -1.02
N PRO A 164 16.48 3.02 -1.50
CA PRO A 164 17.51 2.00 -1.45
C PRO A 164 18.58 2.20 -2.53
N GLY A 165 19.77 1.64 -2.29
CA GLY A 165 20.83 1.53 -3.28
C GLY A 165 21.50 2.86 -3.65
N ALA A 166 22.36 2.80 -4.66
CA ALA A 166 23.02 3.98 -5.20
C ALA A 166 22.17 4.64 -6.29
N ASN A 167 22.18 5.97 -6.35
CA ASN A 167 21.39 6.76 -7.30
C ASN A 167 21.84 6.65 -8.78
N ASN A 168 22.90 5.88 -9.04
CA ASN A 168 23.48 5.67 -10.36
C ASN A 168 23.47 4.20 -10.81
N VAL A 169 22.81 3.30 -10.06
CA VAL A 169 22.67 1.88 -10.40
C VAL A 169 21.21 1.62 -10.73
N MET A 170 20.95 1.06 -11.92
CA MET A 170 19.59 0.77 -12.38
C MET A 170 19.13 -0.62 -11.93
N GLY A 171 17.85 -0.75 -11.63
CA GLY A 171 17.20 -2.05 -11.39
C GLY A 171 16.26 -2.06 -10.20
N LEU A 172 16.56 -1.32 -9.14
CA LEU A 172 15.66 -1.20 -7.99
C LEU A 172 14.46 -0.33 -8.36
N TRP A 173 13.28 -0.78 -7.95
CA TRP A 173 12.04 -0.06 -8.11
C TRP A 173 11.35 0.13 -6.74
N PRO A 174 11.80 1.13 -5.96
CA PRO A 174 11.09 1.60 -4.78
C PRO A 174 9.85 2.40 -5.20
N ALA A 175 8.70 2.13 -4.59
CA ALA A 175 7.49 2.88 -4.85
C ALA A 175 6.64 3.07 -3.58
N VAL A 176 6.07 4.27 -3.47
CA VAL A 176 4.96 4.59 -2.59
C VAL A 176 3.86 5.18 -3.45
N TRP A 177 2.71 4.54 -3.46
CA TRP A 177 1.64 4.85 -4.39
C TRP A 177 0.28 4.53 -3.79
N SER A 178 -0.78 4.92 -4.49
CA SER A 178 -2.15 4.68 -4.06
C SER A 178 -3.00 4.20 -5.21
N MET A 179 -4.01 3.39 -4.90
CA MET A 179 -4.93 2.82 -5.87
C MET A 179 -6.36 2.85 -5.32
N GLY A 180 -7.35 2.93 -6.20
CA GLY A 180 -8.76 2.86 -5.81
C GLY A 180 -9.13 1.49 -5.24
N ASN A 181 -9.97 1.46 -4.21
CA ASN A 181 -10.25 0.25 -3.41
C ASN A 181 -10.88 -0.90 -4.21
N LEU A 182 -11.52 -0.60 -5.34
CA LEU A 182 -12.06 -1.62 -6.26
C LEU A 182 -10.97 -2.41 -7.00
N GLY A 183 -9.72 -1.94 -7.03
CA GLY A 183 -8.57 -2.70 -7.51
C GLY A 183 -7.67 -3.15 -6.38
N ARG A 184 -7.09 -4.34 -6.49
CA ARG A 184 -6.10 -4.88 -5.54
C ARG A 184 -4.80 -5.20 -6.27
N ALA A 185 -3.73 -4.48 -5.93
CA ALA A 185 -2.42 -4.69 -6.54
C ALA A 185 -1.97 -6.16 -6.39
N GLY A 186 -1.55 -6.77 -7.50
CA GLY A 186 -1.18 -8.19 -7.58
C GLY A 186 -2.32 -9.14 -7.94
N TYR A 187 -3.56 -8.63 -8.04
CA TYR A 187 -4.75 -9.42 -8.38
C TYR A 187 -5.33 -8.93 -9.71
N GLY A 188 -4.86 -9.53 -10.81
CA GLY A 188 -5.08 -9.04 -12.18
C GLY A 188 -6.54 -8.79 -12.55
N ALA A 189 -7.44 -9.70 -12.18
CA ALA A 189 -8.87 -9.55 -12.41
C ALA A 189 -9.43 -8.23 -11.83
N SER A 190 -8.97 -7.82 -10.65
CA SER A 190 -9.42 -6.56 -10.02
C SER A 190 -8.83 -5.28 -10.64
N LEU A 191 -7.78 -5.40 -11.46
CA LEU A 191 -7.03 -4.26 -12.02
C LEU A 191 -7.40 -3.94 -13.47
N GLU A 192 -8.20 -4.79 -14.12
CA GLU A 192 -8.55 -4.66 -15.53
C GLU A 192 -9.35 -3.36 -15.77
N GLY A 193 -8.71 -2.36 -16.41
CA GLY A 193 -9.30 -1.06 -16.74
C GLY A 193 -8.96 0.11 -15.78
N MET A 194 -8.11 -0.10 -14.76
CA MET A 194 -7.68 0.95 -13.82
C MET A 194 -6.36 1.63 -14.22
N TYR A 195 -6.12 2.88 -13.79
CA TYR A 195 -4.88 3.66 -14.07
C TYR A 195 -4.43 4.51 -12.88
N VAL A 196 -3.12 4.80 -12.75
CA VAL A 196 -2.47 5.56 -11.65
C VAL A 196 -1.41 6.56 -12.18
N SER A 197 -1.04 7.60 -11.42
CA SER A 197 0.00 8.61 -11.75
C SER A 197 0.81 9.09 -10.52
N TRP A 198 2.00 9.70 -10.74
CA TRP A 198 3.18 9.82 -9.82
C TRP A 198 3.53 11.25 -9.33
N ILE A 199 4.18 11.45 -8.14
CA ILE A 199 4.93 12.68 -7.69
C ILE A 199 6.05 12.38 -6.65
N ALA A 200 7.18 13.14 -6.64
CA ALA A 200 8.32 13.06 -5.69
C ALA A 200 8.83 14.41 -5.10
N ASP A 201 9.51 14.34 -3.93
CA ASP A 201 10.50 15.28 -3.31
C ASP A 201 10.05 16.50 -2.46
N ALA A 202 8.97 16.40 -1.66
CA ALA A 202 8.58 17.30 -0.53
C ALA A 202 8.60 18.84 -0.76
N ARG A 203 8.84 19.27 -1.99
CA ARG A 203 8.59 20.56 -2.59
C ARG A 203 7.53 20.32 -3.65
N LEU A 204 6.68 21.30 -3.90
CA LEU A 204 5.73 21.18 -4.99
C LEU A 204 6.50 21.16 -6.33
N ALA A 205 6.89 19.96 -6.79
CA ALA A 205 7.61 19.78 -8.04
C ALA A 205 6.70 20.06 -9.23
N TRP A 206 5.45 19.59 -9.15
CA TRP A 206 4.43 19.81 -10.16
C TRP A 206 3.04 19.62 -9.55
N THR A 207 2.07 20.47 -9.92
CA THR A 207 0.64 20.22 -9.66
C THR A 207 -0.02 19.83 -10.96
N LEU A 208 -0.45 18.58 -11.07
CA LEU A 208 -1.41 18.21 -12.10
C LEU A 208 -2.82 18.55 -11.60
N ARG A 209 -3.42 19.60 -12.15
CA ARG A 209 -4.83 19.91 -11.88
C ARG A 209 -5.71 18.92 -12.64
N ALA A 210 -6.85 18.53 -12.09
CA ALA A 210 -7.80 17.63 -12.76
C ALA A 210 -8.21 18.11 -14.17
N GLY A 211 -8.31 19.43 -14.38
CA GLY A 211 -8.54 19.99 -15.72
C GLY A 211 -7.41 19.76 -16.74
N GLY A 212 -6.18 19.51 -16.28
CA GLY A 212 -5.02 19.18 -17.13
C GLY A 212 -5.03 17.75 -17.69
N VAL A 213 -5.97 16.92 -17.23
CA VAL A 213 -6.25 15.58 -17.76
C VAL A 213 -7.64 15.49 -18.39
N ALA A 214 -8.25 16.64 -18.72
CA ALA A 214 -9.49 16.67 -19.50
C ALA A 214 -9.27 16.08 -20.91
N ALA A 215 -10.37 15.68 -21.56
CA ALA A 215 -10.31 15.25 -22.94
C ALA A 215 -9.80 16.39 -23.84
N ASP A 216 -8.92 16.05 -24.79
CA ASP A 216 -8.52 16.94 -25.88
C ASP A 216 -8.73 16.19 -27.21
N ASP A 217 -9.88 16.47 -27.82
CA ASP A 217 -10.30 15.88 -29.09
C ASP A 217 -9.37 16.25 -30.25
N ARG A 218 -8.62 17.36 -30.15
CA ARG A 218 -7.67 17.79 -31.18
C ARG A 218 -6.46 16.87 -31.26
N VAL A 219 -6.07 16.26 -30.14
CA VAL A 219 -4.97 15.29 -30.07
C VAL A 219 -5.46 13.87 -29.77
N GLN A 220 -6.77 13.63 -29.88
CA GLN A 220 -7.42 12.33 -29.63
C GLN A 220 -7.08 11.73 -28.26
N ILE A 221 -6.89 12.58 -27.25
CA ILE A 221 -6.65 12.15 -25.88
C ILE A 221 -7.97 12.18 -25.14
N SER A 222 -8.46 11.01 -24.73
CA SER A 222 -9.62 10.92 -23.83
C SER A 222 -9.30 11.48 -22.44
N GLY A 223 -10.32 12.00 -21.76
CA GLY A 223 -10.16 12.51 -20.40
C GLY A 223 -9.77 11.38 -19.43
N ARG A 224 -8.85 11.68 -18.52
CA ARG A 224 -8.45 10.78 -17.42
C ARG A 224 -8.94 11.38 -16.10
N PRO A 225 -10.20 11.12 -15.71
CA PRO A 225 -10.75 11.69 -14.48
C PRO A 225 -9.92 11.30 -13.24
N VAL A 226 -9.71 12.25 -12.33
CA VAL A 226 -9.08 11.92 -11.05
C VAL A 226 -10.03 11.03 -10.25
N PRO A 227 -9.62 9.82 -9.81
CA PRO A 227 -10.49 8.90 -9.09
C PRO A 227 -11.15 9.59 -7.89
N GLN A 228 -12.46 9.45 -7.78
CA GLN A 228 -13.25 9.92 -6.63
C GLN A 228 -13.57 8.79 -5.64
N GLU A 229 -13.16 7.57 -5.99
CA GLU A 229 -13.29 6.38 -5.15
C GLU A 229 -12.35 6.45 -3.94
N PRO A 230 -12.67 5.73 -2.84
CA PRO A 230 -11.75 5.57 -1.72
C PRO A 230 -10.45 4.91 -2.21
N MET A 231 -9.32 5.48 -1.84
CA MET A 231 -7.99 4.99 -2.22
C MET A 231 -7.28 4.40 -1.02
N TYR A 232 -6.48 3.35 -1.24
CA TYR A 232 -5.59 2.75 -0.25
C TYR A 232 -4.12 2.98 -0.64
N LEU A 233 -3.21 2.81 0.32
CA LEU A 233 -1.78 3.01 0.15
C LEU A 233 -1.07 1.69 -0.15
N ILE A 234 0.00 1.76 -0.94
CA ILE A 234 0.89 0.66 -1.25
C ILE A 234 2.33 1.16 -1.15
N ILE A 235 3.17 0.39 -0.49
CA ILE A 235 4.60 0.62 -0.35
C ILE A 235 5.30 -0.67 -0.78
N ASN A 236 6.21 -0.59 -1.75
CA ASN A 236 6.96 -1.77 -2.20
C ASN A 236 8.39 -1.44 -2.61
N LEU A 237 9.25 -2.45 -2.51
CA LEU A 237 10.57 -2.45 -3.12
C LEU A 237 10.69 -3.70 -3.98
N GLY A 238 10.60 -3.51 -5.29
CA GLY A 238 10.70 -4.58 -6.27
C GLY A 238 11.84 -4.40 -7.26
N MET A 239 11.95 -5.34 -8.19
CA MET A 239 12.91 -5.31 -9.30
C MET A 239 12.26 -5.92 -10.56
N SER A 240 12.24 -5.16 -11.64
CA SER A 240 11.51 -5.55 -12.86
C SER A 240 12.24 -5.06 -14.11
N GLU A 241 12.24 -5.91 -15.14
CA GLU A 241 12.78 -5.58 -16.46
C GLU A 241 11.86 -4.64 -17.26
N ASN A 242 10.60 -4.48 -16.85
CA ASN A 242 9.64 -3.61 -17.53
C ASN A 242 9.82 -2.12 -17.20
N PHE A 243 10.58 -1.79 -16.15
CA PHE A 243 10.88 -0.41 -15.73
C PHE A 243 12.30 0.05 -16.13
N GLY A 244 13.03 -0.79 -16.86
CA GLY A 244 14.38 -0.54 -17.33
C GLY A 244 15.26 -1.77 -17.25
N GLY A 245 16.48 -1.68 -17.78
CA GLY A 245 17.48 -2.73 -17.60
C GLY A 245 17.93 -2.82 -16.14
N VAL A 246 18.18 -4.04 -15.67
CA VAL A 246 18.74 -4.30 -14.34
C VAL A 246 20.26 -4.43 -14.46
N ASP A 247 20.99 -3.59 -13.75
CA ASP A 247 22.46 -3.66 -13.69
C ASP A 247 22.90 -4.66 -12.61
N PHE A 248 22.81 -5.96 -12.91
CA PHE A 248 23.16 -7.03 -11.96
C PHE A 248 24.63 -7.00 -11.50
N ASP A 249 25.53 -6.41 -12.28
CA ASP A 249 26.97 -6.37 -11.98
C ASP A 249 27.28 -5.37 -10.87
N HIS A 250 26.52 -4.27 -10.79
CA HIS A 250 26.73 -3.21 -9.80
C HIS A 250 25.64 -3.15 -8.73
N LEU A 251 24.55 -3.91 -8.89
CA LEU A 251 23.47 -3.97 -7.91
C LEU A 251 23.94 -4.64 -6.60
N THR A 252 23.91 -3.88 -5.51
CA THR A 252 24.24 -4.38 -4.18
C THR A 252 22.97 -4.83 -3.45
N LEU A 253 22.92 -6.11 -3.07
CA LEU A 253 21.84 -6.70 -2.26
C LEU A 253 22.40 -7.23 -0.91
N PRO A 254 21.61 -7.23 0.18
CA PRO A 254 20.24 -6.73 0.26
C PRO A 254 20.16 -5.20 0.15
N ALA A 255 19.11 -4.73 -0.50
CA ALA A 255 18.77 -3.32 -0.61
C ALA A 255 17.55 -3.04 0.27
N THR A 256 17.54 -1.92 0.99
CA THR A 256 16.47 -1.59 1.95
C THR A 256 15.95 -0.19 1.69
N MET A 257 14.65 -0.09 1.42
CA MET A 257 13.91 1.16 1.46
C MET A 257 13.42 1.37 2.89
N ARG A 258 13.61 2.57 3.43
CA ARG A 258 13.13 2.93 4.77
C ARG A 258 12.06 3.99 4.70
N VAL A 259 10.95 3.79 5.40
CA VAL A 259 9.90 4.78 5.56
C VAL A 259 9.89 5.20 7.02
N ASP A 260 10.13 6.48 7.25
CA ASP A 260 10.15 7.13 8.58
C ASP A 260 8.73 7.36 9.07
N TRP A 261 7.87 7.92 8.21
CA TRP A 261 6.45 8.10 8.53
C TRP A 261 5.59 8.18 7.27
N VAL A 262 4.32 7.85 7.44
CA VAL A 262 3.23 8.09 6.49
C VAL A 262 2.21 9.01 7.15
N ARG A 263 1.78 10.07 6.47
CA ARG A 263 0.79 11.02 6.98
C ARG A 263 -0.21 11.41 5.90
N VAL A 264 -1.50 11.36 6.24
CA VAL A 264 -2.60 11.78 5.36
C VAL A 264 -3.32 12.94 6.00
N TYR A 265 -3.50 14.01 5.22
CA TYR A 265 -4.19 15.23 5.65
C TYR A 265 -5.39 15.51 4.77
N GLN A 266 -6.48 16.02 5.35
CA GLN A 266 -7.68 16.43 4.62
C GLN A 266 -8.18 17.80 5.10
N PRO A 267 -8.94 18.54 4.29
CA PRO A 267 -9.57 19.78 4.75
C PRO A 267 -10.49 19.51 5.94
N LEU A 268 -10.48 20.39 6.94
CA LEU A 268 -11.22 20.26 8.21
C LEU A 268 -12.73 19.92 8.08
N ARG A 269 -13.35 20.28 6.95
CA ARG A 269 -14.79 20.09 6.70
C ARG A 269 -15.09 19.05 5.61
N GLU A 270 -14.06 18.37 5.12
CA GLU A 270 -14.13 17.42 4.00
C GLU A 270 -13.34 16.15 4.34
N ILE A 271 -13.41 15.72 5.61
CA ILE A 271 -12.76 14.48 6.05
C ILE A 271 -13.58 13.30 5.56
N ASN A 272 -12.94 12.44 4.78
CA ASN A 272 -13.51 11.20 4.28
C ASN A 272 -12.45 10.10 4.36
N VAL A 273 -12.57 9.30 5.41
CA VAL A 273 -11.74 8.13 5.70
C VAL A 273 -12.64 6.92 5.82
N GLY A 274 -12.25 5.82 5.18
CA GLY A 274 -13.06 4.61 5.07
C GLY A 274 -13.08 4.07 3.65
N CYS A 275 -13.25 2.75 3.54
CA CYS A 275 -13.19 2.04 2.27
C CYS A 275 -14.58 1.88 1.62
N ASP A 276 -15.66 2.21 2.34
CA ASP A 276 -17.05 2.08 1.87
C ASP A 276 -17.87 3.37 2.09
N PRO A 277 -17.48 4.51 1.49
CA PRO A 277 -18.26 5.75 1.60
C PRO A 277 -19.59 5.63 0.85
N ALA A 278 -20.63 6.31 1.33
CA ALA A 278 -21.98 6.24 0.76
C ALA A 278 -22.05 6.61 -0.73
N ASP A 279 -21.21 7.55 -1.17
CA ASP A 279 -21.16 8.00 -2.57
C ASP A 279 -20.38 7.03 -3.49
N PHE A 280 -19.50 6.19 -2.91
CA PHE A 280 -18.67 5.22 -3.63
C PHE A 280 -18.57 3.91 -2.83
N PRO A 281 -19.68 3.16 -2.67
CA PRO A 281 -19.66 1.92 -1.93
C PRO A 281 -18.83 0.88 -2.70
N THR A 282 -17.90 0.23 -2.02
CA THR A 282 -17.03 -0.79 -2.60
C THR A 282 -17.21 -2.15 -1.94
N GLN A 283 -17.67 -2.18 -0.69
CA GLN A 283 -17.66 -3.38 0.14
C GLN A 283 -18.55 -4.49 -0.43
N ALA A 284 -19.79 -4.15 -0.80
CA ALA A 284 -20.73 -5.14 -1.34
C ALA A 284 -20.19 -5.78 -2.62
N TYR A 285 -19.58 -4.99 -3.49
CA TYR A 285 -19.01 -5.44 -4.75
C TYR A 285 -17.80 -6.36 -4.54
N ILE A 286 -16.87 -5.95 -3.66
CA ILE A 286 -15.68 -6.75 -3.32
C ILE A 286 -16.12 -8.08 -2.70
N ASN A 287 -17.09 -8.06 -1.77
CA ASN A 287 -17.59 -9.26 -1.11
C ASN A 287 -18.27 -10.22 -2.09
N GLU A 288 -19.05 -9.71 -3.04
CA GLU A 288 -19.67 -10.54 -4.08
C GLU A 288 -18.63 -11.22 -4.99
N ASN A 289 -17.44 -10.61 -5.12
CA ASN A 289 -16.39 -11.06 -6.03
C ASN A 289 -15.09 -11.46 -5.31
N ILE A 290 -15.17 -11.86 -4.04
CA ILE A 290 -14.01 -11.98 -3.15
C ILE A 290 -12.90 -12.90 -3.68
N ASP A 291 -13.24 -13.90 -4.48
CA ASP A 291 -12.27 -14.81 -5.10
C ASP A 291 -11.31 -14.07 -6.05
N ALA A 292 -11.81 -13.10 -6.83
CA ALA A 292 -10.99 -12.26 -7.70
C ALA A 292 -10.02 -11.35 -6.91
N TYR A 293 -10.36 -11.06 -5.66
CA TYR A 293 -9.54 -10.25 -4.76
C TYR A 293 -8.63 -11.06 -3.87
N THR A 294 -8.75 -12.38 -3.80
CA THR A 294 -7.99 -13.24 -2.86
C THR A 294 -7.19 -14.33 -3.54
N ASN A 295 -7.43 -14.58 -4.84
CA ASN A 295 -6.65 -15.53 -5.63
C ASN A 295 -5.75 -14.80 -6.66
N PRO A 296 -4.43 -14.72 -6.43
CA PRO A 296 -3.51 -14.03 -7.34
C PRO A 296 -3.31 -14.75 -8.69
N ASN A 297 -3.74 -16.01 -8.81
CA ASN A 297 -3.67 -16.77 -10.07
C ASN A 297 -4.80 -16.41 -11.04
N LEU A 298 -5.82 -15.65 -10.62
CA LEU A 298 -6.88 -15.16 -11.51
C LEU A 298 -6.42 -13.84 -12.16
N THR A 299 -5.86 -13.95 -13.36
CA THR A 299 -5.21 -12.83 -14.04
C THR A 299 -6.16 -11.99 -14.88
N THR A 300 -7.28 -12.56 -15.33
CA THR A 300 -8.28 -11.91 -16.17
C THR A 300 -9.70 -12.07 -15.61
N TRP A 301 -10.56 -11.07 -15.80
CA TRP A 301 -11.93 -11.10 -15.26
C TRP A 301 -12.83 -12.10 -16.00
N THR A 302 -12.70 -12.17 -17.33
CA THR A 302 -13.57 -13.00 -18.16
C THR A 302 -13.06 -14.43 -18.31
N ASP A 303 -11.77 -14.61 -18.61
CA ASP A 303 -11.25 -15.93 -18.98
C ASP A 303 -10.90 -16.77 -17.74
N ASP A 304 -10.19 -16.21 -16.77
CA ASP A 304 -9.78 -16.94 -15.57
C ASP A 304 -10.89 -16.95 -14.50
N TYR A 305 -11.48 -15.79 -14.22
CA TYR A 305 -12.51 -15.68 -13.17
C TYR A 305 -13.91 -16.09 -13.68
N GLY A 306 -14.15 -16.08 -14.99
CA GLY A 306 -15.39 -16.61 -15.59
C GLY A 306 -16.61 -15.70 -15.43
N LYS A 307 -16.43 -14.43 -15.07
CA LYS A 307 -17.54 -13.45 -14.95
C LYS A 307 -17.61 -12.55 -16.17
N SER A 308 -18.82 -12.11 -16.54
CA SER A 308 -18.93 -11.05 -17.55
C SER A 308 -18.36 -9.75 -17.00
N PHE A 309 -17.64 -9.01 -17.85
CA PHE A 309 -17.06 -7.73 -17.48
C PHE A 309 -18.12 -6.77 -16.90
N PRO A 310 -17.83 -6.05 -15.80
CA PRO A 310 -18.79 -5.14 -15.19
C PRO A 310 -19.21 -4.06 -16.18
N LYS A 311 -20.52 -3.87 -16.33
CA LYS A 311 -21.08 -2.91 -17.27
C LYS A 311 -20.97 -1.48 -16.72
N ASN A 312 -20.67 -0.52 -17.59
CA ASN A 312 -20.56 0.88 -17.21
C ASN A 312 -21.82 1.68 -17.59
N ARG A 313 -22.54 2.24 -16.60
CA ARG A 313 -23.72 3.08 -16.82
C ARG A 313 -23.39 4.39 -17.56
N PHE A 314 -22.22 4.97 -17.35
CA PHE A 314 -21.78 6.17 -18.09
C PHE A 314 -21.58 5.91 -19.58
N LEU A 315 -21.28 4.67 -19.96
CA LEU A 315 -21.18 4.25 -21.36
C LEU A 315 -22.50 3.70 -21.91
N GLY A 316 -23.59 3.78 -21.15
CA GLY A 316 -24.92 3.28 -21.55
C GLY A 316 -24.99 1.75 -21.64
N GLN A 317 -24.13 1.02 -20.94
CA GLN A 317 -24.04 -0.45 -21.01
C GLN A 317 -24.95 -1.15 -19.98
N CYS A 318 -25.55 -0.38 -19.05
CA CYS A 318 -26.46 -0.82 -17.98
C CYS A 318 -27.87 -0.27 -18.18
#